data_AF-A0A6C0L052-F1
#
_entry.id   AF-A0A6C0L052-F1
#
_cell.length_a   1.000
_cell.length_b   1.000
_cell.length_c   1.000
_cell.angle_alpha   90.00
_cell.angle_beta   90.00
_cell.angle_gamma   90.00
#
_symmetry.space_group_name_H-M   'P 1'
#
loop_
_entity.id
_entity.type
_entity.pdbx_description
1 polymer ?
#
loop_
_entity_poly.entity_id
_entity_poly.type
_entity_poly.pdbx_seq_one_letter_code
_entity_poly.pdbx_strand_id
1 'polypeptide(L)'
;MVVASCSSEQNSHIFIVFHNIVNSVRIFNHKFYTKDKINEKFTFFGVNELYEKQITEDKGYNTIYEYDLDIYNPFLQKRGYMETSVYLHVYWNNLHKDLDFVGFCQYDMIHNNPIPILDENTIVVQSSHKNIVAFGKWQNMMCPKVRNLKFLLDSYNKHFDKNFTIQDLSGLPLSLWQTNIYPKKVFVKLCKWLEIFVKDIYPWSIEEPWETHWGVIGGYTERAIALFNALEKKQGMKIICWRLDHRCGHGPKRLAVERFQYNPKHWVNQFDLNIHSTFEKTMDLEQFDESKVFQVKEQSLQGNGLMKLGDSTYIYKENKDNISHLYLSCNGEKSKSIMLYAPKEEKNIFKKRYLAIQENLDKYDLFYSAKSYSFWRGLKISNIYIVNRKEKKVFSWKIKRDE
;
A
#
# COMPACT_ATOMS: atom_id res chain seq x y z
N MET A 1 -33.80 -27.23 -30.13
CA MET A 1 -33.30 -27.03 -28.76
C MET A 1 -31.82 -26.69 -28.91
N VAL A 2 -31.48 -25.41 -28.95
CA VAL A 2 -30.09 -24.97 -29.15
C VAL A 2 -29.44 -25.02 -27.78
N VAL A 3 -28.53 -25.98 -27.59
CA VAL A 3 -27.66 -26.06 -26.42
C VAL A 3 -26.79 -24.81 -26.46
N ALA A 4 -27.05 -23.88 -25.55
CA ALA A 4 -26.19 -22.72 -25.35
C ALA A 4 -24.78 -23.25 -25.05
N SER A 5 -23.85 -22.94 -25.94
CA SER A 5 -22.43 -23.24 -25.79
C SER A 5 -21.96 -22.70 -24.44
N CYS A 6 -21.31 -23.56 -23.65
CA CYS A 6 -20.62 -23.21 -22.42
C CYS A 6 -19.84 -21.89 -22.61
N SER A 7 -20.24 -20.86 -21.87
CA SER A 7 -19.41 -19.67 -21.71
C SER A 7 -18.08 -20.13 -21.13
N SER A 8 -16.97 -19.85 -21.81
CA SER A 8 -15.64 -19.96 -21.22
C SER A 8 -15.67 -19.34 -19.82
N GLU A 9 -15.36 -20.14 -18.81
CA GLU A 9 -15.39 -19.69 -17.42
C GLU A 9 -14.40 -18.52 -17.28
N GLN A 10 -14.92 -17.30 -17.09
CA GLN A 10 -14.09 -16.10 -17.08
C GLN A 10 -13.09 -16.16 -15.92
N ASN A 11 -11.83 -15.79 -16.17
CA ASN A 11 -10.76 -15.95 -15.21
C ASN A 11 -10.84 -14.85 -14.13
N SER A 12 -11.52 -15.13 -13.03
CA SER A 12 -11.67 -14.21 -11.90
C SER A 12 -10.94 -14.72 -10.66
N HIS A 13 -10.28 -13.83 -9.93
CA HIS A 13 -9.67 -14.17 -8.64
C HIS A 13 -9.97 -13.13 -7.57
N ILE A 14 -10.24 -13.58 -6.34
CA ILE A 14 -10.71 -12.75 -5.23
C ILE A 14 -9.73 -12.85 -4.05
N PHE A 15 -9.17 -11.71 -3.63
CA PHE A 15 -8.27 -11.62 -2.49
C PHE A 15 -9.06 -11.33 -1.20
N ILE A 16 -8.97 -12.24 -0.22
CA ILE A 16 -9.61 -12.09 1.10
C ILE A 16 -8.61 -11.50 2.07
N VAL A 17 -8.79 -10.24 2.43
CA VAL A 17 -7.83 -9.50 3.26
C VAL A 17 -8.05 -9.77 4.73
N PHE A 18 -7.00 -10.17 5.47
CA PHE A 18 -7.07 -10.43 6.91
C PHE A 18 -5.86 -9.85 7.67
N HIS A 19 -6.13 -9.29 8.86
CA HIS A 19 -5.14 -8.55 9.66
C HIS A 19 -4.47 -9.38 10.77
N ASN A 20 -5.08 -10.49 11.19
CA ASN A 20 -4.60 -11.29 12.32
C ASN A 20 -5.07 -12.76 12.20
N ILE A 21 -6.01 -13.19 13.05
CA ILE A 21 -6.56 -14.54 13.05
C ILE A 21 -7.85 -14.57 12.24
N VAL A 22 -7.97 -15.53 11.34
CA VAL A 22 -9.17 -15.79 10.55
C VAL A 22 -9.60 -17.24 10.69
N ASN A 23 -10.90 -17.49 10.85
CA ASN A 23 -11.45 -18.83 10.83
C ASN A 23 -12.05 -19.10 9.45
N SER A 24 -11.40 -20.00 8.71
CA SER A 24 -11.67 -20.22 7.29
C SER A 24 -13.04 -20.89 7.03
N VAL A 25 -13.52 -21.73 7.95
CA VAL A 25 -14.81 -22.44 7.81
C VAL A 25 -16.01 -21.53 8.04
N ARG A 26 -15.82 -20.38 8.71
CA ARG A 26 -16.88 -19.40 8.91
C ARG A 26 -17.11 -18.52 7.70
N ILE A 27 -16.12 -18.38 6.82
CA ILE A 27 -16.17 -17.48 5.66
C ILE A 27 -16.99 -18.09 4.53
N PHE A 28 -16.81 -19.37 4.25
CA PHE A 28 -17.40 -20.01 3.08
C PHE A 28 -18.57 -20.92 3.44
N ASN A 29 -19.72 -20.69 2.79
CA ASN A 29 -20.78 -21.68 2.82
C ASN A 29 -20.45 -22.83 1.85
N HIS A 30 -20.21 -24.01 2.41
CA HIS A 30 -19.83 -25.21 1.66
C HIS A 30 -20.90 -25.70 0.66
N LYS A 31 -22.13 -25.18 0.73
CA LYS A 31 -23.14 -25.38 -0.34
C LYS A 31 -22.70 -24.80 -1.68
N PHE A 32 -21.97 -23.68 -1.68
CA PHE A 32 -21.59 -22.95 -2.91
C PHE A 32 -20.10 -23.04 -3.24
N TYR A 33 -19.29 -23.36 -2.23
CA TYR A 33 -17.83 -23.31 -2.29
C TYR A 33 -17.21 -24.60 -1.72
N THR A 34 -16.80 -25.50 -2.62
CA THR A 34 -15.93 -26.64 -2.30
C THR A 34 -14.51 -26.14 -2.04
N LYS A 35 -13.66 -26.98 -1.42
CA LYS A 35 -12.24 -26.65 -1.22
C LYS A 35 -11.54 -26.29 -2.55
N ASP A 36 -11.78 -27.07 -3.60
CA ASP A 36 -11.14 -26.85 -4.90
C ASP A 36 -11.58 -25.52 -5.51
N LYS A 37 -12.87 -25.21 -5.46
CA LYS A 37 -13.39 -23.93 -5.94
C LYS A 37 -12.87 -22.74 -5.12
N ILE A 38 -12.65 -22.93 -3.82
CA ILE A 38 -12.02 -21.90 -2.97
C ILE A 38 -10.59 -21.65 -3.44
N ASN A 39 -9.78 -22.69 -3.63
CA ASN A 39 -8.41 -22.55 -4.09
C ASN A 39 -8.31 -22.00 -5.52
N GLU A 40 -9.27 -22.34 -6.37
CA GLU A 40 -9.33 -21.83 -7.73
C GLU A 40 -9.65 -20.33 -7.80
N LYS A 41 -10.60 -19.84 -6.99
CA LYS A 41 -11.14 -18.48 -7.13
C LYS A 41 -10.68 -17.50 -6.05
N PHE A 42 -10.08 -17.98 -4.95
CA PHE A 42 -9.77 -17.15 -3.79
C PHE A 42 -8.32 -17.30 -3.33
N THR A 43 -7.81 -16.25 -2.70
CA THR A 43 -6.56 -16.29 -1.94
C THR A 43 -6.68 -15.45 -0.68
N PHE A 44 -6.32 -16.05 0.45
CA PHE A 44 -6.18 -15.33 1.70
C PHE A 44 -4.95 -14.43 1.64
N PHE A 45 -5.14 -13.15 1.86
CA PHE A 45 -4.12 -12.11 1.76
C PHE A 45 -3.85 -11.50 3.13
N GLY A 46 -2.79 -11.97 3.78
CA GLY A 46 -2.42 -11.53 5.12
C GLY A 46 -1.65 -10.22 5.08
N VAL A 47 -2.12 -9.20 5.80
CA VAL A 47 -1.52 -7.85 5.82
C VAL A 47 -1.00 -7.47 7.19
N ASN A 48 -0.15 -6.45 7.29
CA ASN A 48 0.41 -5.93 8.54
C ASN A 48 1.28 -6.96 9.28
N GLU A 49 2.60 -6.90 9.06
CA GLU A 49 3.57 -7.86 9.60
C GLU A 49 3.72 -7.83 11.13
N LEU A 50 3.17 -6.83 11.82
CA LEU A 50 3.28 -6.72 13.28
C LEU A 50 2.48 -7.77 14.04
N TYR A 51 1.42 -8.28 13.42
CA TYR A 51 0.56 -9.26 14.04
C TYR A 51 0.83 -10.63 13.42
N GLU A 52 1.00 -11.63 14.28
CA GLU A 52 1.04 -13.02 13.84
C GLU A 52 -0.22 -13.34 13.01
N LYS A 53 -0.03 -14.12 11.96
CA LYS A 53 -1.10 -14.52 11.05
C LYS A 53 -1.44 -15.97 11.29
N GLN A 54 -2.73 -16.22 11.51
CA GLN A 54 -3.21 -17.57 11.72
C GLN A 54 -4.53 -17.78 10.99
N ILE A 55 -4.57 -18.78 10.12
CA ILE A 55 -5.81 -19.32 9.58
C ILE A 55 -6.17 -20.52 10.45
N THR A 56 -7.12 -20.36 11.37
CA THR A 56 -7.61 -21.48 12.17
C THR A 56 -8.47 -22.37 11.29
N GLU A 57 -8.38 -23.69 11.52
CA GLU A 57 -9.01 -24.70 10.67
C GLU A 57 -8.55 -24.57 9.21
N ASP A 58 -7.25 -24.35 9.01
CA ASP A 58 -6.66 -24.29 7.68
C ASP A 58 -6.91 -25.59 6.93
N LYS A 59 -7.58 -25.49 5.78
CA LYS A 59 -7.84 -26.62 4.88
C LYS A 59 -6.79 -26.72 3.77
N GLY A 60 -5.66 -26.03 3.89
CA GLY A 60 -4.66 -25.88 2.84
C GLY A 60 -5.14 -24.90 1.77
N TYR A 61 -5.61 -23.73 2.21
CA TYR A 61 -6.07 -22.69 1.28
C TYR A 61 -4.92 -21.83 0.76
N ASN A 62 -5.03 -21.39 -0.49
CA ASN A 62 -4.07 -20.46 -1.09
C ASN A 62 -3.94 -19.21 -0.22
N THR A 63 -2.73 -18.97 0.26
CA THR A 63 -2.42 -17.88 1.20
C THR A 63 -1.16 -17.16 0.75
N ILE A 64 -1.21 -15.84 0.71
CA ILE A 64 -0.06 -14.97 0.48
C ILE A 64 0.00 -13.90 1.57
N TYR A 65 1.20 -13.44 1.87
CA TYR A 65 1.43 -12.35 2.81
C TYR A 65 1.93 -11.13 2.06
N GLU A 66 1.38 -9.96 2.39
CA GLU A 66 1.72 -8.69 1.75
C GLU A 66 3.22 -8.40 1.80
N TYR A 67 3.84 -8.73 2.93
CA TYR A 67 5.26 -8.54 3.17
C TYR A 67 6.15 -9.59 2.47
N ASP A 68 5.60 -10.69 1.93
CA ASP A 68 6.38 -11.68 1.17
C ASP A 68 6.37 -11.40 -0.36
N LEU A 69 5.72 -10.31 -0.79
CA LEU A 69 5.68 -9.86 -2.18
C LEU A 69 6.98 -9.17 -2.61
N ASP A 70 7.22 -9.13 -3.92
CA ASP A 70 8.45 -8.64 -4.53
C ASP A 70 8.57 -7.11 -4.37
N ILE A 71 7.44 -6.42 -4.55
CA ILE A 71 7.25 -4.99 -4.27
C ILE A 71 6.38 -4.87 -3.03
N TYR A 72 6.98 -4.46 -1.91
CA TYR A 72 6.30 -4.26 -0.63
C TYR A 72 6.52 -2.84 -0.09
N ASN A 73 5.51 -2.26 0.55
CA ASN A 73 5.55 -0.94 1.18
C ASN A 73 4.90 -1.00 2.58
N PRO A 74 5.70 -1.15 3.65
CA PRO A 74 5.19 -1.24 5.02
C PRO A 74 4.56 0.05 5.52
N PHE A 75 4.82 1.20 4.87
CA PHE A 75 4.18 2.45 5.28
C PHE A 75 2.68 2.40 5.07
N LEU A 76 2.14 1.64 4.12
CA LEU A 76 0.69 1.56 3.92
C LEU A 76 0.00 0.95 5.15
N GLN A 77 0.46 -0.18 5.65
CA GLN A 77 -0.12 -0.79 6.86
C GLN A 77 0.15 0.04 8.11
N LYS A 78 1.38 0.54 8.27
CA LYS A 78 1.76 1.39 9.40
C LYS A 78 0.90 2.65 9.52
N ARG A 79 0.57 3.25 8.38
CA ARG A 79 -0.24 4.47 8.27
C ARG A 79 -1.74 4.15 8.28
N GLY A 80 -2.15 2.90 8.47
CA GLY A 80 -3.56 2.50 8.62
C GLY A 80 -4.38 2.61 7.34
N TYR A 81 -3.78 2.31 6.17
CA TYR A 81 -4.51 2.14 4.90
C TYR A 81 -5.31 0.83 4.84
N MET A 82 -5.04 -0.10 5.76
CA MET A 82 -5.79 -1.34 5.93
C MET A 82 -5.93 -2.11 4.61
N GLU A 83 -7.14 -2.49 4.20
CA GLU A 83 -7.41 -3.27 2.99
C GLU A 83 -6.96 -2.56 1.70
N THR A 84 -6.92 -1.24 1.69
CA THR A 84 -6.49 -0.47 0.49
C THR A 84 -5.06 -0.78 0.09
N SER A 85 -4.18 -1.17 1.02
CA SER A 85 -2.82 -1.54 0.65
C SER A 85 -2.79 -2.73 -0.32
N VAL A 86 -3.68 -3.70 -0.13
CA VAL A 86 -3.77 -4.92 -0.95
C VAL A 86 -4.09 -4.59 -2.40
N TYR A 87 -4.97 -3.60 -2.65
CA TYR A 87 -5.26 -3.14 -4.01
C TYR A 87 -3.99 -2.67 -4.72
N LEU A 88 -3.15 -1.90 -4.02
CA LEU A 88 -1.90 -1.38 -4.56
C LEU A 88 -0.85 -2.46 -4.70
N HIS A 89 -0.70 -3.36 -3.73
CA HIS A 89 0.28 -4.45 -3.81
C HIS A 89 -0.08 -5.50 -4.88
N VAL A 90 -1.35 -5.83 -5.07
CA VAL A 90 -1.83 -6.66 -6.19
C VAL A 90 -1.53 -6.00 -7.54
N TYR A 91 -1.67 -4.67 -7.61
CA TYR A 91 -1.37 -3.88 -8.80
C TYR A 91 0.14 -3.85 -9.09
N TRP A 92 0.97 -3.42 -8.13
CA TRP A 92 2.41 -3.28 -8.29
C TRP A 92 3.11 -4.60 -8.60
N ASN A 93 2.68 -5.70 -7.95
CA ASN A 93 3.24 -7.03 -8.17
C ASN A 93 2.62 -7.77 -9.35
N ASN A 94 1.79 -7.10 -10.16
CA ASN A 94 1.22 -7.68 -11.37
C ASN A 94 0.36 -8.95 -11.16
N LEU A 95 -0.13 -9.19 -9.94
CA LEU A 95 -0.93 -10.38 -9.60
C LEU A 95 -2.31 -10.43 -10.32
N HIS A 96 -2.63 -9.36 -11.04
CA HIS A 96 -3.85 -9.19 -11.82
C HIS A 96 -3.67 -9.43 -13.33
N LYS A 97 -2.44 -9.60 -13.83
CA LYS A 97 -2.15 -9.55 -15.28
C LYS A 97 -2.93 -10.59 -16.08
N ASP A 98 -2.96 -11.82 -15.58
CA ASP A 98 -3.55 -12.97 -16.26
C ASP A 98 -5.05 -13.15 -15.96
N LEU A 99 -5.62 -12.25 -15.15
CA LEU A 99 -7.04 -12.28 -14.78
C LEU A 99 -7.88 -11.44 -15.74
N ASP A 100 -9.12 -11.86 -15.94
CA ASP A 100 -10.17 -11.03 -16.55
C ASP A 100 -10.81 -10.13 -15.49
N PHE A 101 -10.94 -10.66 -14.27
CA PHE A 101 -11.56 -9.96 -13.14
C PHE A 101 -10.74 -10.08 -11.86
N VAL A 102 -10.69 -8.98 -11.11
CA VAL A 102 -9.95 -8.87 -9.85
C VAL A 102 -10.92 -8.50 -8.75
N GLY A 103 -11.01 -9.33 -7.71
CA GLY A 103 -11.88 -9.14 -6.57
C GLY A 103 -11.15 -8.95 -5.26
N PHE A 104 -11.82 -8.30 -4.32
CA PHE A 104 -11.36 -8.07 -2.96
C PHE A 104 -12.53 -8.24 -2.00
N CYS A 105 -12.29 -8.87 -0.86
CA CYS A 105 -13.24 -9.00 0.24
C CYS A 105 -12.52 -8.83 1.58
N GLN A 106 -13.24 -8.34 2.59
CA GLN A 106 -12.79 -8.44 3.98
C GLN A 106 -13.02 -9.85 4.53
N TYR A 107 -12.16 -10.29 5.45
CA TYR A 107 -12.22 -11.62 6.07
C TYR A 107 -13.50 -11.89 6.89
N ASP A 108 -14.23 -10.85 7.27
CA ASP A 108 -15.50 -10.93 8.02
C ASP A 108 -16.74 -10.89 7.11
N MET A 109 -16.55 -10.97 5.79
CA MET A 109 -17.61 -11.21 4.81
C MET A 109 -17.87 -12.71 4.66
N ILE A 110 -19.13 -13.10 4.84
CA ILE A 110 -19.56 -14.50 4.70
C ILE A 110 -20.07 -14.73 3.28
N HIS A 111 -19.38 -15.61 2.56
CA HIS A 111 -19.70 -16.07 1.22
C HIS A 111 -20.82 -17.12 1.24
N ASN A 112 -22.03 -16.63 1.52
CA ASN A 112 -23.27 -17.40 1.57
C ASN A 112 -24.03 -17.45 0.22
N ASN A 113 -23.49 -16.79 -0.81
CA ASN A 113 -24.03 -16.75 -2.17
C ASN A 113 -22.92 -17.03 -3.18
N PRO A 114 -23.23 -17.60 -4.37
CA PRO A 114 -22.24 -17.79 -5.43
C PRO A 114 -21.68 -16.44 -5.92
N ILE A 115 -20.49 -16.48 -6.53
CA ILE A 115 -19.94 -15.33 -7.25
C ILE A 115 -20.94 -14.97 -8.36
N PRO A 116 -21.34 -13.68 -8.52
CA PRO A 116 -22.25 -13.29 -9.59
C PRO A 116 -21.66 -13.54 -10.97
N ILE A 117 -22.51 -13.63 -11.99
CA ILE A 117 -22.06 -13.69 -13.39
C ILE A 117 -21.33 -12.38 -13.71
N LEU A 118 -20.12 -12.50 -14.25
CA LEU A 118 -19.24 -11.39 -14.57
C LEU A 118 -19.32 -11.07 -16.07
N ASP A 119 -19.16 -9.79 -16.40
CA ASP A 119 -18.99 -9.30 -17.76
C ASP A 119 -18.11 -8.04 -17.74
N GLU A 120 -17.48 -7.72 -18.87
CA GLU A 120 -16.49 -6.63 -18.94
C GLU A 120 -17.05 -5.24 -18.64
N ASN A 121 -18.38 -5.09 -18.61
CA ASN A 121 -19.10 -3.84 -18.36
C ASN A 121 -19.76 -3.83 -16.97
N THR A 122 -19.45 -4.79 -16.10
CA THR A 122 -20.07 -4.92 -14.78
C THR A 122 -19.05 -4.84 -13.66
N ILE A 123 -19.27 -3.93 -12.72
CA ILE A 123 -18.62 -3.91 -11.41
C ILE A 123 -19.55 -4.58 -10.41
N VAL A 124 -19.00 -5.53 -9.65
CA VAL A 124 -19.69 -6.16 -8.53
C VAL A 124 -19.28 -5.45 -7.25
N VAL A 125 -20.24 -5.08 -6.42
CA VAL A 125 -19.98 -4.40 -5.15
C VAL A 125 -20.84 -5.00 -4.03
N GLN A 126 -20.38 -4.93 -2.80
CA GLN A 126 -21.28 -4.95 -1.65
C GLN A 126 -21.96 -3.59 -1.53
N SER A 127 -23.29 -3.54 -1.57
CA SER A 127 -24.04 -2.28 -1.53
C SER A 127 -24.74 -2.06 -0.20
N SER A 128 -24.82 -0.79 0.20
CA SER A 128 -25.69 -0.35 1.29
C SER A 128 -27.18 -0.26 0.92
N HIS A 129 -27.51 -0.41 -0.37
CA HIS A 129 -28.81 -0.05 -0.97
C HIS A 129 -29.22 1.42 -0.80
N LYS A 130 -28.29 2.29 -0.37
CA LYS A 130 -28.46 3.74 -0.31
C LYS A 130 -27.74 4.40 -1.48
N ASN A 131 -28.12 5.65 -1.75
CA ASN A 131 -27.42 6.48 -2.72
C ASN A 131 -26.23 7.17 -2.05
N ILE A 132 -25.12 7.32 -2.77
CA ILE A 132 -23.91 8.02 -2.29
C ILE A 132 -24.19 9.49 -2.01
N VAL A 133 -25.07 10.10 -2.81
CA VAL A 133 -25.61 11.45 -2.66
C VAL A 133 -27.12 11.42 -2.85
N ALA A 134 -27.84 12.12 -1.98
CA ALA A 134 -29.27 12.38 -2.10
C ALA A 134 -29.56 13.82 -1.69
N PHE A 135 -30.44 14.51 -2.44
CA PHE A 135 -30.83 15.90 -2.16
C PHE A 135 -29.63 16.86 -2.02
N GLY A 136 -28.61 16.67 -2.85
CA GLY A 136 -27.39 17.49 -2.84
C GLY A 136 -26.48 17.28 -1.63
N LYS A 137 -26.71 16.24 -0.81
CA LYS A 137 -25.93 15.94 0.39
C LYS A 137 -25.32 14.55 0.30
N TRP A 138 -24.10 14.41 0.81
CA TRP A 138 -23.45 13.12 1.02
C TRP A 138 -24.28 12.25 1.96
N GLN A 139 -24.29 10.95 1.69
CA GLN A 139 -24.87 9.98 2.60
C GLN A 139 -24.06 9.94 3.91
N ASN A 140 -24.71 9.73 5.07
CA ASN A 140 -24.05 9.79 6.38
C ASN A 140 -22.81 8.88 6.55
N MET A 141 -22.75 7.72 5.89
CA MET A 141 -21.60 6.80 5.88
C MET A 141 -20.44 7.33 5.04
N MET A 142 -20.71 8.27 4.13
CA MET A 142 -19.68 9.02 3.41
C MET A 142 -19.13 10.18 4.26
N CYS A 143 -19.89 10.75 5.19
CA CYS A 143 -19.43 11.93 5.93
C CYS A 143 -18.26 11.61 6.90
N PRO A 144 -17.09 12.27 6.76
CA PRO A 144 -16.12 12.40 7.85
C PRO A 144 -16.71 13.26 8.97
N LYS A 145 -16.11 13.22 10.16
CA LYS A 145 -16.51 14.04 11.31
C LYS A 145 -16.11 15.51 11.16
N VAL A 146 -14.97 15.79 10.54
CA VAL A 146 -14.35 17.13 10.52
C VAL A 146 -14.32 17.73 9.11
N ARG A 147 -14.27 16.91 8.04
CA ARG A 147 -13.99 17.39 6.68
C ARG A 147 -15.11 17.13 5.68
N ASN A 148 -15.28 18.07 4.74
CA ASN A 148 -16.11 17.86 3.55
C ASN A 148 -15.37 16.97 2.52
N LEU A 149 -16.05 15.99 1.93
CA LEU A 149 -15.51 15.10 0.90
C LEU A 149 -15.23 15.72 -0.47
N LYS A 150 -15.43 17.04 -0.64
CA LYS A 150 -15.12 17.73 -1.91
C LYS A 150 -13.72 17.38 -2.43
N PHE A 151 -12.73 17.23 -1.55
CA PHE A 151 -11.36 16.89 -1.95
C PHE A 151 -11.25 15.52 -2.64
N LEU A 152 -12.09 14.53 -2.31
CA LEU A 152 -12.10 13.23 -3.01
C LEU A 152 -12.51 13.41 -4.46
N LEU A 153 -13.57 14.19 -4.68
CA LEU A 153 -14.07 14.51 -6.02
C LEU A 153 -13.07 15.35 -6.80
N ASP A 154 -12.45 16.34 -6.15
CA ASP A 154 -11.39 17.17 -6.76
C ASP A 154 -10.17 16.32 -7.14
N SER A 155 -9.76 15.38 -6.29
CA SER A 155 -8.66 14.45 -6.58
C SER A 155 -8.97 13.57 -7.78
N TYR A 156 -10.18 12.99 -7.85
CA TYR A 156 -10.62 12.19 -9.00
C TYR A 156 -10.64 13.02 -10.28
N ASN A 157 -11.28 14.19 -10.23
CA ASN A 157 -11.41 15.10 -11.36
C ASN A 157 -10.05 15.53 -11.90
N LYS A 158 -9.13 15.92 -11.01
CA LYS A 158 -7.75 16.26 -11.39
C LYS A 158 -7.01 15.09 -12.03
N HIS A 159 -7.16 13.88 -11.48
CA HIS A 159 -6.43 12.71 -11.99
C HIS A 159 -6.92 12.24 -13.36
N PHE A 160 -8.23 12.27 -13.60
CA PHE A 160 -8.85 11.76 -14.83
C PHE A 160 -9.27 12.84 -15.82
N ASP A 161 -8.88 14.10 -15.56
CA ASP A 161 -9.27 15.28 -16.34
C ASP A 161 -10.79 15.35 -16.57
N LYS A 162 -11.53 15.36 -15.45
CA LYS A 162 -12.99 15.42 -15.39
C LYS A 162 -13.45 16.65 -14.62
N ASN A 163 -14.73 16.97 -14.78
CA ASN A 163 -15.40 18.08 -14.11
C ASN A 163 -16.70 17.63 -13.43
N PHE A 164 -16.68 16.45 -12.81
CA PHE A 164 -17.85 15.95 -12.09
C PHE A 164 -18.17 16.80 -10.86
N THR A 165 -19.46 16.96 -10.60
CA THR A 165 -20.01 17.70 -9.47
C THR A 165 -20.70 16.75 -8.48
N ILE A 166 -21.07 17.24 -7.31
CA ILE A 166 -21.86 16.44 -6.36
C ILE A 166 -23.24 16.07 -6.95
N GLN A 167 -23.79 16.90 -7.85
CA GLN A 167 -25.04 16.61 -8.55
C GLN A 167 -24.91 15.41 -9.48
N ASP A 168 -23.74 15.19 -10.09
CA ASP A 168 -23.49 14.02 -10.94
C ASP A 168 -23.57 12.70 -10.18
N LEU A 169 -23.36 12.75 -8.86
CA LEU A 169 -23.42 11.60 -7.95
C LEU A 169 -24.83 11.32 -7.42
N SER A 170 -25.79 12.21 -7.69
CA SER A 170 -27.15 12.09 -7.18
C SER A 170 -27.83 10.81 -7.71
N GLY A 171 -28.33 9.98 -6.79
CA GLY A 171 -28.99 8.73 -7.15
C GLY A 171 -28.06 7.56 -7.52
N LEU A 172 -26.73 7.76 -7.47
CA LEU A 172 -25.77 6.68 -7.71
C LEU A 172 -25.58 5.82 -6.46
N PRO A 173 -25.30 4.51 -6.60
CA PRO A 173 -25.25 3.59 -5.48
C PRO A 173 -24.03 3.81 -4.60
N LEU A 174 -24.20 3.57 -3.30
CA LEU A 174 -23.12 3.55 -2.32
C LEU A 174 -22.66 2.12 -2.04
N SER A 175 -21.44 1.78 -2.47
CA SER A 175 -20.74 0.55 -2.09
C SER A 175 -20.05 0.67 -0.73
N LEU A 176 -19.86 -0.45 -0.04
CA LEU A 176 -19.30 -0.52 1.33
C LEU A 176 -18.19 -1.58 1.45
N TRP A 177 -17.42 -1.49 2.54
CA TRP A 177 -16.57 -2.57 3.09
C TRP A 177 -15.49 -3.08 2.14
N GLN A 178 -15.08 -2.22 1.20
CA GLN A 178 -14.05 -2.51 0.19
C GLN A 178 -14.22 -3.88 -0.51
N THR A 179 -15.46 -4.35 -0.60
CA THR A 179 -15.82 -5.69 -1.10
C THR A 179 -16.37 -5.55 -2.50
N ASN A 180 -15.53 -5.84 -3.50
CA ASN A 180 -15.82 -5.54 -4.90
C ASN A 180 -15.14 -6.54 -5.84
N ILE A 181 -15.67 -6.70 -7.05
CA ILE A 181 -15.04 -7.39 -8.18
C ILE A 181 -15.08 -6.47 -9.40
N TYR A 182 -13.93 -6.27 -10.03
CA TYR A 182 -13.75 -5.36 -11.16
C TYR A 182 -13.30 -6.11 -12.40
N PRO A 183 -13.74 -5.71 -13.60
CA PRO A 183 -13.02 -6.01 -14.83
C PRO A 183 -11.58 -5.47 -14.71
N LYS A 184 -10.58 -6.22 -15.20
CA LYS A 184 -9.15 -5.86 -15.08
C LYS A 184 -8.86 -4.42 -15.48
N LYS A 185 -9.44 -3.93 -16.58
CA LYS A 185 -9.24 -2.55 -17.06
C LYS A 185 -9.70 -1.50 -16.04
N VAL A 186 -10.81 -1.76 -15.35
CA VAL A 186 -11.38 -0.87 -14.33
C VAL A 186 -10.55 -0.94 -13.04
N PHE A 187 -10.09 -2.13 -12.64
CA PHE A 187 -9.17 -2.30 -11.52
C PHE A 187 -7.88 -1.50 -11.73
N VAL A 188 -7.24 -1.63 -12.90
CA VAL A 188 -6.02 -0.87 -13.23
C VAL A 188 -6.27 0.64 -13.18
N LYS A 189 -7.42 1.11 -13.69
CA LYS A 189 -7.82 2.52 -13.61
C LYS A 189 -7.94 2.99 -12.15
N LEU A 190 -8.60 2.20 -11.30
CA LEU A 190 -8.73 2.48 -9.86
C LEU A 190 -7.35 2.60 -9.20
N CYS A 191 -6.46 1.62 -9.41
CA CYS A 191 -5.16 1.59 -8.76
C CYS A 191 -4.24 2.74 -9.18
N LYS A 192 -4.30 3.19 -10.44
CA LYS A 192 -3.56 4.39 -10.90
C LYS A 192 -3.95 5.64 -10.13
N TRP A 193 -5.24 5.80 -9.83
CA TRP A 193 -5.70 6.92 -9.00
C TRP A 193 -5.35 6.72 -7.53
N LEU A 194 -5.60 5.52 -6.98
CA LEU A 194 -5.29 5.21 -5.59
C LEU A 194 -3.82 5.44 -5.25
N GLU A 195 -2.88 5.12 -6.15
CA GLU A 195 -1.45 5.33 -5.91
C GLU A 195 -1.09 6.80 -5.66
N ILE A 196 -1.79 7.73 -6.31
CA ILE A 196 -1.64 9.17 -6.09
C ILE A 196 -2.40 9.58 -4.82
N PHE A 197 -3.66 9.14 -4.72
CA PHE A 197 -4.55 9.51 -3.63
C PHE A 197 -3.99 9.13 -2.25
N VAL A 198 -3.38 7.96 -2.10
CA VAL A 198 -2.77 7.55 -0.82
C VAL A 198 -1.62 8.48 -0.42
N LYS A 199 -0.89 9.07 -1.37
CA LYS A 199 0.18 10.04 -1.06
C LYS A 199 -0.42 11.37 -0.64
N ASP A 200 -1.48 11.81 -1.31
CA ASP A 200 -2.12 13.11 -1.06
C ASP A 200 -2.85 13.16 0.29
N ILE A 201 -3.49 12.07 0.72
CA ILE A 201 -4.33 12.06 1.94
C ILE A 201 -3.54 11.90 3.23
N TYR A 202 -2.33 11.34 3.16
CA TYR A 202 -1.55 11.01 4.35
C TYR A 202 -1.20 12.24 5.21
N PRO A 203 -0.62 13.33 4.67
CA PRO A 203 -0.21 14.47 5.49
C PRO A 203 -1.37 15.10 6.26
N TRP A 204 -2.60 14.96 5.75
CA TRP A 204 -3.78 15.53 6.37
C TRP A 204 -4.45 14.62 7.40
N SER A 205 -3.92 13.43 7.63
CA SER A 205 -4.54 12.45 8.54
C SER A 205 -3.63 12.14 9.74
N ILE A 206 -2.62 12.98 9.98
CA ILE A 206 -1.59 12.77 10.99
C ILE A 206 -1.42 13.92 11.99
N GLU A 207 -2.08 15.05 11.77
CA GLU A 207 -2.02 16.21 12.68
C GLU A 207 -3.35 16.99 12.74
N GLU A 208 -3.56 17.71 13.84
CA GLU A 208 -4.69 18.62 14.01
C GLU A 208 -4.61 19.80 13.00
N PRO A 209 -5.73 20.40 12.57
CA PRO A 209 -7.11 20.22 13.05
C PRO A 209 -7.85 19.03 12.41
N TRP A 210 -7.14 18.16 11.70
CA TRP A 210 -7.75 17.07 10.94
C TRP A 210 -8.08 15.85 11.81
N GLU A 211 -8.83 14.89 11.24
CA GLU A 211 -9.12 13.63 11.93
C GLU A 211 -7.85 12.79 12.06
N THR A 212 -7.43 12.50 13.28
CA THR A 212 -6.20 11.76 13.62
C THR A 212 -6.46 10.40 14.30
N HIS A 213 -7.73 10.00 14.42
CA HIS A 213 -8.11 8.73 15.05
C HIS A 213 -7.80 7.53 14.16
N TRP A 214 -7.46 6.39 14.76
CA TRP A 214 -7.22 5.15 14.02
C TRP A 214 -8.41 4.71 13.18
N GLY A 215 -8.11 4.35 11.93
CA GLY A 215 -9.09 3.92 10.93
C GLY A 215 -9.57 5.06 10.04
N VAL A 216 -9.17 6.31 10.29
CA VAL A 216 -9.61 7.44 9.44
C VAL A 216 -9.06 7.31 8.01
N ILE A 217 -7.79 6.96 7.83
CA ILE A 217 -7.18 6.79 6.50
C ILE A 217 -7.85 5.63 5.76
N GLY A 218 -8.04 4.48 6.42
CA GLY A 218 -8.81 3.36 5.88
C GLY A 218 -10.19 3.83 5.43
N GLY A 219 -10.90 4.56 6.29
CA GLY A 219 -12.21 5.13 5.97
C GLY A 219 -12.19 6.11 4.80
N TYR A 220 -11.15 6.94 4.62
CA TYR A 220 -11.04 7.82 3.45
C TYR A 220 -10.86 7.04 2.17
N THR A 221 -10.07 5.97 2.20
CA THR A 221 -9.85 5.12 1.03
C THR A 221 -11.05 4.25 0.68
N GLU A 222 -11.81 3.76 1.67
CA GLU A 222 -13.12 3.12 1.42
C GLU A 222 -14.10 4.07 0.73
N ARG A 223 -14.18 5.32 1.20
CA ARG A 223 -15.00 6.37 0.56
C ARG A 223 -14.51 6.72 -0.84
N ALA A 224 -13.20 6.75 -1.06
CA ALA A 224 -12.62 6.97 -2.39
C ALA A 224 -13.03 5.86 -3.37
N ILE A 225 -12.96 4.59 -2.96
CA ILE A 225 -13.42 3.44 -3.76
C ILE A 225 -14.93 3.54 -4.03
N ALA A 226 -15.73 3.91 -3.03
CA ALA A 226 -17.17 4.12 -3.23
C ALA A 226 -17.48 5.23 -4.23
N LEU A 227 -16.76 6.35 -4.15
CA LEU A 227 -16.85 7.43 -5.12
C LEU A 227 -16.47 6.97 -6.53
N PHE A 228 -15.35 6.24 -6.66
CA PHE A 228 -14.90 5.68 -7.93
C PHE A 228 -15.99 4.81 -8.55
N ASN A 229 -16.54 3.87 -7.80
CA ASN A 229 -17.60 2.97 -8.27
C ASN A 229 -18.81 3.75 -8.80
N ALA A 230 -19.29 4.73 -8.02
CA ALA A 230 -20.39 5.59 -8.44
C ALA A 230 -20.07 6.30 -9.78
N LEU A 231 -18.88 6.90 -9.90
CA LEU A 231 -18.48 7.62 -11.11
C LEU A 231 -18.26 6.69 -12.32
N GLU A 232 -17.79 5.46 -12.13
CA GLU A 232 -17.73 4.48 -13.23
C GLU A 232 -19.14 4.10 -13.69
N LYS A 233 -20.12 3.98 -12.79
CA LYS A 233 -21.53 3.79 -13.18
C LYS A 233 -22.06 4.97 -13.99
N LYS A 234 -21.75 6.20 -13.56
CA LYS A 234 -22.11 7.42 -14.30
C LYS A 234 -21.53 7.41 -15.72
N GLN A 235 -20.37 6.81 -15.90
CA GLN A 235 -19.66 6.69 -17.18
C GLN A 235 -20.05 5.45 -18.00
N GLY A 236 -21.07 4.70 -17.59
CA GLY A 236 -21.66 3.61 -18.38
C GLY A 236 -21.47 2.21 -17.81
N MET A 237 -20.71 2.03 -16.72
CA MET A 237 -20.59 0.72 -16.08
C MET A 237 -21.90 0.29 -15.42
N LYS A 238 -22.23 -1.00 -15.53
CA LYS A 238 -23.26 -1.62 -14.71
C LYS A 238 -22.69 -1.88 -13.31
N ILE A 239 -23.51 -1.65 -12.29
CA ILE A 239 -23.20 -2.06 -10.91
C ILE A 239 -24.21 -3.10 -10.48
N ILE A 240 -23.72 -4.24 -9.99
CA ILE A 240 -24.53 -5.27 -9.35
C ILE A 240 -24.12 -5.46 -7.89
N CYS A 241 -25.09 -5.75 -7.04
CA CYS A 241 -24.85 -5.99 -5.62
C CYS A 241 -24.56 -7.48 -5.39
N TRP A 242 -23.38 -7.79 -4.85
CA TRP A 242 -23.10 -9.09 -4.25
C TRP A 242 -23.56 -9.04 -2.81
N ARG A 243 -24.58 -9.82 -2.46
CA ARG A 243 -25.16 -9.82 -1.12
C ARG A 243 -24.39 -10.79 -0.24
N LEU A 244 -23.36 -10.30 0.44
CA LEU A 244 -22.62 -11.04 1.44
C LEU A 244 -23.05 -10.58 2.84
N ASP A 245 -23.04 -11.50 3.80
CA ASP A 245 -23.31 -11.14 5.20
C ASP A 245 -22.01 -10.60 5.81
N HIS A 246 -22.05 -9.38 6.34
CA HIS A 246 -20.93 -8.83 7.10
C HIS A 246 -21.11 -9.21 8.57
N ARG A 247 -20.28 -10.13 9.07
CA ARG A 247 -20.28 -10.49 10.50
C ARG A 247 -19.16 -9.74 11.18
N CYS A 248 -19.43 -8.52 11.65
CA CYS A 248 -18.60 -7.89 12.66
C CYS A 248 -18.47 -8.89 13.82
N GLY A 249 -17.33 -9.55 13.93
CA GLY A 249 -17.04 -10.41 15.06
C GLY A 249 -17.21 -9.55 16.31
N HIS A 250 -18.32 -9.74 17.03
CA HIS A 250 -18.44 -9.33 18.41
C HIS A 250 -17.54 -10.27 19.22
N GLY A 251 -16.24 -10.21 18.96
CA GLY A 251 -15.27 -10.57 19.98
C GLY A 251 -15.64 -9.75 21.22
N PRO A 252 -15.35 -10.27 22.43
CA PRO A 252 -15.65 -9.54 23.66
C PRO A 252 -15.17 -8.10 23.49
N LYS A 253 -16.03 -7.12 23.80
CA LYS A 253 -15.73 -5.69 23.71
C LYS A 253 -14.33 -5.49 24.28
N ARG A 254 -13.31 -5.45 23.42
CA ARG A 254 -11.98 -5.09 23.87
C ARG A 254 -12.18 -3.67 24.35
N LEU A 255 -11.85 -3.42 25.63
CA LEU A 255 -11.77 -2.07 26.19
C LEU A 255 -11.21 -1.17 25.09
N ALA A 256 -11.88 -0.06 24.81
CA ALA A 256 -11.51 0.85 23.74
C ALA A 256 -10.12 1.40 24.03
N VAL A 257 -9.08 0.64 23.66
CA VAL A 257 -7.71 1.09 23.68
C VAL A 257 -7.66 2.13 22.58
N GLU A 258 -7.39 3.37 22.96
CA GLU A 258 -7.13 4.44 22.02
C GLU A 258 -6.03 3.98 21.07
N ARG A 259 -6.39 3.82 19.80
CA ARG A 259 -5.44 3.51 18.74
C ARG A 259 -5.17 4.82 18.03
N PHE A 260 -3.90 5.21 18.00
CA PHE A 260 -3.42 6.31 17.20
C PHE A 260 -3.42 5.89 15.72
N GLN A 261 -3.84 6.78 14.80
CA GLN A 261 -3.75 6.53 13.35
C GLN A 261 -2.32 6.14 12.93
N TYR A 262 -1.35 6.75 13.59
CA TYR A 262 0.04 6.42 13.53
C TYR A 262 0.40 5.50 14.70
N ASN A 263 0.80 4.25 14.45
CA ASN A 263 1.26 3.38 15.52
C ASN A 263 2.66 3.81 16.00
N PRO A 264 2.81 4.44 17.19
CA PRO A 264 4.09 4.95 17.67
C PRO A 264 5.05 3.83 18.09
N LYS A 265 4.56 2.60 18.21
CA LYS A 265 5.34 1.41 18.55
C LYS A 265 5.78 0.60 17.33
N HIS A 266 5.41 1.00 16.11
CA HIS A 266 5.82 0.28 14.91
C HIS A 266 7.34 0.39 14.71
N TRP A 267 8.00 -0.72 14.41
CA TRP A 267 9.45 -0.78 14.25
C TRP A 267 10.00 0.20 13.22
N VAL A 268 9.23 0.56 12.18
CA VAL A 268 9.64 1.54 11.17
C VAL A 268 9.85 2.95 11.74
N ASN A 269 9.42 3.23 12.99
CA ASN A 269 9.61 4.54 13.65
C ASN A 269 11.06 4.83 14.02
N GLN A 270 11.93 3.82 13.99
CA GLN A 270 13.37 3.98 14.11
C GLN A 270 14.00 4.57 12.84
N PHE A 271 13.28 4.56 11.72
CA PHE A 271 13.71 5.13 10.46
C PHE A 271 13.08 6.50 10.18
N ASP A 272 13.71 7.26 9.30
CA ASP A 272 13.17 8.51 8.79
C ASP A 272 12.01 8.22 7.85
N LEU A 273 10.88 8.84 8.16
CA LEU A 273 9.59 8.55 7.56
C LEU A 273 9.29 9.44 6.36
N ASN A 274 10.04 10.53 6.25
CA ASN A 274 9.95 11.47 5.16
C ASN A 274 10.95 11.10 4.08
N ILE A 275 11.86 10.15 4.32
CA ILE A 275 12.84 9.66 3.34
C ILE A 275 12.40 8.29 2.83
N HIS A 276 11.87 8.29 1.62
CA HIS A 276 11.51 7.09 0.88
C HIS A 276 12.71 6.58 0.11
N SER A 277 13.00 5.29 0.23
CA SER A 277 13.87 4.61 -0.72
C SER A 277 13.08 3.69 -1.64
N THR A 278 13.59 3.46 -2.82
CA THR A 278 13.09 2.44 -3.73
C THR A 278 14.29 1.78 -4.36
N PHE A 279 14.39 0.45 -4.27
CA PHE A 279 15.42 -0.26 -5.01
C PHE A 279 15.25 0.02 -6.50
N GLU A 280 16.32 0.41 -7.15
CA GLU A 280 16.30 0.77 -8.56
C GLU A 280 16.81 -0.39 -9.41
N LYS A 281 18.01 -0.89 -9.12
CA LYS A 281 18.66 -1.95 -9.90
C LYS A 281 19.94 -2.46 -9.23
N THR A 282 20.36 -3.65 -9.65
CA THR A 282 21.73 -4.15 -9.54
C THR A 282 22.48 -3.86 -10.83
N MET A 283 23.75 -3.47 -10.74
CA MET A 283 24.64 -3.28 -11.88
C MET A 283 26.02 -3.87 -11.60
N ASP A 284 26.79 -4.16 -12.65
CA ASP A 284 28.17 -4.59 -12.52
C ASP A 284 29.06 -3.43 -12.06
N LEU A 285 30.11 -3.73 -11.30
CA LEU A 285 31.05 -2.73 -10.78
C LEU A 285 31.70 -1.89 -11.89
N GLU A 286 31.93 -2.47 -13.06
CA GLU A 286 32.53 -1.79 -14.21
C GLU A 286 31.62 -0.70 -14.80
N GLN A 287 30.31 -0.77 -14.55
CA GLN A 287 29.33 0.24 -14.97
C GLN A 287 29.20 1.38 -13.96
N PHE A 288 29.82 1.26 -12.78
CA PHE A 288 29.71 2.23 -11.70
C PHE A 288 30.86 3.24 -11.75
N ASP A 289 30.51 4.49 -12.05
CA ASP A 289 31.47 5.60 -12.12
C ASP A 289 31.58 6.31 -10.76
N GLU A 290 32.57 5.90 -9.96
CA GLU A 290 32.84 6.46 -8.64
C GLU A 290 33.13 7.97 -8.67
N SER A 291 33.55 8.53 -9.82
CA SER A 291 33.83 9.97 -9.95
C SER A 291 32.57 10.85 -9.96
N LYS A 292 31.39 10.24 -10.17
CA LYS A 292 30.09 10.93 -10.24
C LYS A 292 29.27 10.84 -8.96
N VAL A 293 29.82 10.26 -7.91
CA VAL A 293 29.14 10.02 -6.64
C VAL A 293 29.98 10.50 -5.47
N PHE A 294 29.34 10.68 -4.33
CA PHE A 294 29.96 11.05 -3.08
C PHE A 294 30.06 9.83 -2.18
N GLN A 295 31.21 9.64 -1.53
CA GLN A 295 31.37 8.58 -0.55
C GLN A 295 30.60 8.90 0.73
N VAL A 296 29.91 7.91 1.29
CA VAL A 296 29.28 8.00 2.61
C VAL A 296 30.37 7.99 3.67
N LYS A 297 30.39 9.02 4.52
CA LYS A 297 31.39 9.14 5.59
C LYS A 297 30.96 8.37 6.83
N GLU A 298 31.91 7.79 7.55
CA GLU A 298 31.67 7.27 8.90
C GLU A 298 31.76 8.41 9.91
N GLN A 299 30.79 8.52 10.81
CA GLN A 299 30.88 9.47 11.92
C GLN A 299 31.56 8.79 13.11
N SER A 300 32.75 9.25 13.49
CA SER A 300 33.42 8.79 14.71
C SER A 300 32.65 9.31 15.94
N LEU A 301 32.28 8.42 16.85
CA LEU A 301 31.57 8.74 18.11
C LEU A 301 32.38 9.61 19.09
N GLN A 302 33.64 9.91 18.78
CA GLN A 302 34.49 10.80 19.56
C GLN A 302 35.01 11.91 18.66
N GLY A 303 34.45 13.10 18.85
CA GLY A 303 34.91 14.31 18.19
C GLY A 303 33.85 15.37 18.17
N ASN A 304 33.93 16.33 19.10
CA ASN A 304 33.34 17.67 18.97
C ASN A 304 34.02 18.46 17.82
N GLY A 305 34.19 17.82 16.67
CA GLY A 305 34.63 18.45 15.45
C GLY A 305 33.40 18.88 14.68
N LEU A 306 32.97 20.13 14.87
CA LEU A 306 32.17 20.84 13.90
C LEU A 306 32.84 20.68 12.54
N MET A 307 32.33 19.79 11.69
CA MET A 307 32.66 19.79 10.27
C MET A 307 32.33 21.18 9.76
N LYS A 308 33.36 21.91 9.32
CA LYS A 308 33.22 23.26 8.79
C LYS A 308 32.13 23.27 7.71
N LEU A 309 31.10 24.07 7.97
CA LEU A 309 30.01 24.37 7.08
C LEU A 309 30.56 24.79 5.72
N GLY A 310 30.30 23.96 4.71
CA GLY A 310 30.60 24.23 3.31
C GLY A 310 29.61 23.51 2.40
N ASP A 311 29.24 22.27 2.74
CA ASP A 311 28.23 21.50 2.00
C ASP A 311 26.99 21.24 2.86
N SER A 312 25.86 21.81 2.44
CA SER A 312 24.62 21.88 3.21
C SER A 312 23.86 20.56 3.34
N THR A 313 24.25 19.47 2.67
CA THR A 313 23.53 18.18 2.75
C THR A 313 24.43 16.99 2.41
N TYR A 314 24.43 15.93 3.23
CA TYR A 314 25.23 14.71 3.02
C TYR A 314 24.63 13.47 3.71
N ILE A 315 25.09 12.27 3.31
CA ILE A 315 24.80 11.01 4.03
C ILE A 315 26.02 10.55 4.79
N TYR A 316 25.78 10.04 5.99
CA TYR A 316 26.81 9.40 6.80
C TYR A 316 26.30 8.11 7.45
N LYS A 317 27.23 7.25 7.87
CA LYS A 317 26.98 5.96 8.51
C LYS A 317 27.35 6.00 10.00
N GLU A 318 26.53 5.41 10.85
CA GLU A 318 26.89 5.01 12.23
C GLU A 318 26.62 3.51 12.40
N ASN A 319 27.47 2.81 13.16
CA ASN A 319 27.21 1.41 13.53
C ASN A 319 26.67 1.34 14.96
N LYS A 320 25.54 0.65 15.15
CA LYS A 320 24.91 0.38 16.46
C LYS A 320 24.52 -1.08 16.53
N ASP A 321 24.90 -1.78 17.59
CA ASP A 321 24.57 -3.20 17.80
C ASP A 321 24.87 -4.11 16.58
N ASN A 322 26.03 -3.90 15.93
CA ASN A 322 26.44 -4.58 14.69
C ASN A 322 25.51 -4.37 13.49
N ILE A 323 24.79 -3.26 13.47
CA ILE A 323 23.93 -2.84 12.37
C ILE A 323 24.38 -1.45 11.91
N SER A 324 24.57 -1.29 10.60
CA SER A 324 24.88 0.02 10.01
C SER A 324 23.61 0.81 9.81
N HIS A 325 23.59 2.05 10.30
CA HIS A 325 22.54 3.04 10.15
C HIS A 325 23.02 4.18 9.25
N LEU A 326 22.25 4.53 8.22
CA LEU A 326 22.54 5.66 7.34
C LEU A 326 21.69 6.85 7.74
N TYR A 327 22.26 8.05 7.81
CA TYR A 327 21.54 9.26 8.17
C TYR A 327 21.75 10.33 7.11
N LEU A 328 20.70 11.09 6.82
CA LEU A 328 20.76 12.33 6.07
C LEU A 328 21.05 13.47 7.04
N SER A 329 22.09 14.24 6.78
CA SER A 329 22.26 15.55 7.40
C SER A 329 21.92 16.64 6.41
N CYS A 330 21.11 17.62 6.82
CA CYS A 330 20.79 18.83 6.07
C CYS A 330 20.97 20.05 6.98
N ASN A 331 21.85 20.98 6.63
CA ASN A 331 22.12 22.20 7.41
C ASN A 331 22.43 21.95 8.91
N GLY A 332 23.10 20.84 9.22
CA GLY A 332 23.42 20.44 10.59
C GLY A 332 22.29 19.70 11.32
N GLU A 333 21.09 19.64 10.77
CA GLU A 333 20.03 18.77 11.28
C GLU A 333 20.26 17.33 10.83
N LYS A 334 20.07 16.39 11.76
CA LYS A 334 20.22 14.95 11.54
C LYS A 334 18.84 14.30 11.39
N SER A 335 18.64 13.52 10.33
CA SER A 335 17.45 12.70 10.11
C SER A 335 17.41 11.50 11.07
N LYS A 336 16.30 10.75 11.13
CA LYS A 336 16.36 9.36 11.62
C LYS A 336 17.11 8.48 10.60
N SER A 337 17.35 7.21 10.93
CA SER A 337 18.03 6.31 9.99
C SER A 337 17.22 6.21 8.69
N ILE A 338 17.85 6.34 7.53
CA ILE A 338 17.20 6.06 6.24
C ILE A 338 16.82 4.58 6.22
N MET A 339 15.69 4.25 5.58
CA MET A 339 15.29 2.87 5.37
C MET A 339 15.63 2.47 3.93
N LEU A 340 16.35 1.37 3.71
CA LEU A 340 16.70 0.85 2.37
C LEU A 340 16.02 -0.50 2.10
N TYR A 341 15.04 -0.53 1.20
CA TYR A 341 14.28 -1.73 0.84
C TYR A 341 15.04 -2.64 -0.14
N ALA A 342 15.35 -3.88 0.21
CA ALA A 342 15.91 -4.84 -0.75
C ALA A 342 14.80 -5.60 -1.50
N PRO A 343 14.94 -5.86 -2.82
CA PRO A 343 14.00 -6.69 -3.57
C PRO A 343 14.19 -8.18 -3.26
N LYS A 344 13.15 -8.98 -3.45
CA LYS A 344 13.11 -10.42 -3.13
C LYS A 344 14.12 -11.28 -3.91
N GLU A 345 14.59 -10.83 -5.06
CA GLU A 345 15.51 -11.58 -5.94
C GLU A 345 16.97 -11.57 -5.44
N GLU A 346 17.36 -10.65 -4.56
CA GLU A 346 18.74 -10.52 -4.05
C GLU A 346 18.93 -11.18 -2.65
N LYS A 347 18.09 -12.19 -2.34
CA LYS A 347 18.08 -12.94 -1.06
C LYS A 347 19.42 -13.58 -0.65
N ASN A 348 20.35 -13.76 -1.58
CA ASN A 348 21.63 -14.40 -1.31
C ASN A 348 22.65 -13.47 -0.65
N ILE A 349 22.43 -12.15 -0.67
CA ILE A 349 23.48 -11.17 -0.33
C ILE A 349 23.19 -10.46 1.01
N PHE A 350 21.91 -10.29 1.35
CA PHE A 350 21.46 -9.65 2.59
C PHE A 350 20.66 -10.65 3.47
N LYS A 351 21.13 -10.88 4.71
CA LYS A 351 20.59 -11.76 5.77
C LYS A 351 19.14 -11.49 6.18
N LYS A 352 18.60 -10.26 6.06
CA LYS A 352 17.21 -9.95 6.44
C LYS A 352 16.42 -9.28 5.31
N ARG A 353 15.29 -9.91 4.99
CA ARG A 353 14.37 -9.68 3.86
C ARG A 353 13.86 -8.24 3.62
N TYR A 354 14.17 -7.24 4.46
CA TYR A 354 13.46 -5.96 4.43
C TYR A 354 14.34 -4.72 4.55
N LEU A 355 15.62 -4.84 4.91
CA LEU A 355 16.44 -3.69 5.30
C LEU A 355 17.92 -3.99 5.03
N ALA A 356 18.51 -3.34 4.02
CA ALA A 356 19.99 -3.32 3.91
C ALA A 356 20.66 -2.73 5.17
N ILE A 357 19.87 -2.03 6.01
CA ILE A 357 20.27 -1.34 7.25
C ILE A 357 19.91 -2.17 8.49
N GLN A 358 19.67 -3.48 8.37
CA GLN A 358 19.72 -4.42 9.51
C GLN A 358 20.94 -5.35 9.45
N GLU A 359 21.91 -4.99 8.63
CA GLU A 359 23.20 -5.64 8.53
C GLU A 359 24.31 -4.69 8.84
N ASN A 360 25.44 -5.25 9.25
CA ASN A 360 26.70 -4.56 9.21
C ASN A 360 27.11 -4.38 7.73
N LEU A 361 27.18 -3.13 7.28
CA LEU A 361 27.58 -2.73 5.94
C LEU A 361 29.09 -2.40 5.83
N ASP A 362 29.90 -2.64 6.85
CA ASP A 362 31.35 -2.37 6.88
C ASP A 362 32.13 -3.15 5.82
N LYS A 363 31.56 -4.26 5.33
CA LYS A 363 32.14 -5.03 4.21
C LYS A 363 31.85 -4.42 2.82
N TYR A 364 31.08 -3.34 2.74
CA TYR A 364 30.69 -2.69 1.50
C TYR A 364 31.17 -1.25 1.47
N ASP A 365 31.51 -0.77 0.27
CA ASP A 365 31.69 0.67 0.07
C ASP A 365 30.32 1.32 -0.15
N LEU A 366 30.13 2.50 0.42
CA LEU A 366 28.86 3.20 0.40
C LEU A 366 29.02 4.54 -0.29
N PHE A 367 28.15 4.81 -1.25
CA PHE A 367 28.14 6.07 -2.01
C PHE A 367 26.73 6.63 -2.10
N TYR A 368 26.62 7.90 -2.49
CA TYR A 368 25.36 8.53 -2.83
C TYR A 368 25.54 9.54 -3.97
N SER A 369 24.49 9.76 -4.76
CA SER A 369 24.46 10.84 -5.74
C SER A 369 23.55 11.96 -5.26
N ALA A 370 23.91 13.20 -5.59
CA ALA A 370 23.10 14.37 -5.31
C ALA A 370 23.02 15.28 -6.53
N LYS A 371 21.89 15.96 -6.70
CA LYS A 371 21.67 16.97 -7.73
C LYS A 371 21.62 18.35 -7.09
N SER A 372 22.38 19.29 -7.62
CA SER A 372 22.22 20.70 -7.29
C SER A 372 20.94 21.24 -7.94
N TYR A 373 20.17 22.01 -7.19
CA TYR A 373 19.06 22.79 -7.75
C TYR A 373 19.46 24.26 -7.79
N SER A 374 19.30 24.91 -8.94
CA SER A 374 19.76 26.28 -9.18
C SER A 374 19.05 27.34 -8.33
N PHE A 375 17.87 27.02 -7.77
CA PHE A 375 17.03 28.00 -7.08
C PHE A 375 17.07 27.91 -5.54
N TRP A 376 17.56 26.81 -4.98
CA TRP A 376 17.76 26.62 -3.54
C TRP A 376 19.21 26.17 -3.32
N ARG A 377 19.95 26.85 -2.44
CA ARG A 377 21.36 26.50 -2.09
C ARG A 377 21.46 25.17 -1.32
N GLY A 378 20.97 24.08 -1.91
CA GLY A 378 20.88 22.76 -1.30
C GLY A 378 21.11 21.64 -2.32
N LEU A 379 21.82 20.60 -1.88
CA LEU A 379 21.96 19.35 -2.62
C LEU A 379 20.76 18.46 -2.34
N LYS A 380 20.06 18.00 -3.39
CA LYS A 380 19.01 16.99 -3.27
C LYS A 380 19.60 15.62 -3.56
N ILE A 381 19.67 14.77 -2.54
CA ILE A 381 20.14 13.40 -2.71
C ILE A 381 19.17 12.62 -3.60
N SER A 382 19.71 12.00 -4.64
CA SER A 382 18.93 11.24 -5.62
C SER A 382 19.04 9.73 -5.43
N ASN A 383 20.22 9.22 -5.09
CA ASN A 383 20.43 7.78 -4.93
C ASN A 383 21.43 7.46 -3.82
N ILE A 384 21.33 6.25 -3.27
CA ILE A 384 22.32 5.60 -2.42
C ILE A 384 22.79 4.34 -3.14
N TYR A 385 24.11 4.07 -3.07
CA TYR A 385 24.74 2.92 -3.68
C TYR A 385 25.47 2.10 -2.62
N ILE A 386 25.28 0.79 -2.66
CA ILE A 386 26.06 -0.17 -1.87
C ILE A 386 26.91 -0.97 -2.86
N VAL A 387 28.23 -0.92 -2.69
CA VAL A 387 29.21 -1.52 -3.60
C VAL A 387 29.82 -2.75 -2.93
N ASN A 388 29.56 -3.92 -3.52
CA ASN A 388 30.19 -5.18 -3.14
C ASN A 388 31.33 -5.47 -4.11
N ARG A 389 32.55 -5.05 -3.75
CA ARG A 389 33.74 -5.29 -4.58
C ARG A 389 34.09 -6.77 -4.72
N LYS A 390 33.81 -7.58 -3.69
CA LYS A 390 34.09 -9.03 -3.72
C LYS A 390 33.28 -9.75 -4.80
N GLU A 391 32.02 -9.34 -4.97
CA GLU A 391 31.12 -9.90 -5.99
C GLU A 391 31.06 -9.06 -7.27
N LYS A 392 31.83 -7.96 -7.35
CA LYS A 392 31.81 -7.00 -8.45
C LYS A 392 30.41 -6.48 -8.79
N LYS A 393 29.59 -6.22 -7.76
CA LYS A 393 28.21 -5.74 -7.90
C LYS A 393 28.00 -4.40 -7.20
N VAL A 394 27.09 -3.60 -7.75
CA VAL A 394 26.61 -2.35 -7.16
C VAL A 394 25.08 -2.38 -7.11
N PHE A 395 24.54 -2.09 -5.93
CA PHE A 395 23.12 -2.00 -5.68
C PHE A 395 22.71 -0.53 -5.56
N SER A 396 21.70 -0.10 -6.33
CA SER A 396 21.22 1.29 -6.35
C SER A 396 19.85 1.40 -5.70
N TRP A 397 19.70 2.38 -4.82
CA TRP A 397 18.41 2.84 -4.30
C TRP A 397 18.17 4.28 -4.72
N LYS A 398 17.00 4.55 -5.28
CA LYS A 398 16.51 5.92 -5.47
C LYS A 398 15.96 6.45 -4.15
N ILE A 399 16.33 7.67 -3.79
CA ILE A 399 15.88 8.36 -2.57
C ILE A 399 14.97 9.52 -2.94
N LYS A 400 13.86 9.66 -2.20
CA LYS A 400 12.96 10.80 -2.29
C LYS A 400 12.61 11.27 -0.88
N ARG A 401 12.85 12.54 -0.59
CA ARG A 401 12.35 13.20 0.62
C ARG A 401 10.99 13.83 0.33
N ASP A 402 9.99 13.60 1.19
CA ASP A 402 8.76 14.39 1.22
C ASP A 402 9.14 15.79 1.73
N GLU A 403 8.84 16.81 0.91
CA GLU A 403 9.12 18.23 1.18
C GLU A 403 8.01 18.87 2.00
#